data_AF-A0A7C9J9H4-F1
#
_entry.id   AF-A0A7C9J9H4-F1
#
_cell.length_a   1.000
_cell.length_b   1.000
_cell.length_c   1.000
_cell.angle_alpha   90.00
_cell.angle_beta   90.00
_cell.angle_gamma   90.00
#
_symmetry.space_group_name_H-M   'P 1'
#
loop_
_entity.id
_entity.type
_entity.pdbx_description
1 polymer ?
#
loop_
_entity_poly.entity_id
_entity_poly.type
_entity_poly.pdbx_seq_one_letter_code
_entity_poly.pdbx_strand_id
1 'polypeptide(L)'
;MDLRLFTIPTEKPEEFLSFCKKDLGLSSNSAFKLYYLSFFVVSLADTPIFKFLERLPANAKFDELKKNNYLISMPVSTIRSLFLEHLDLKFTKNLYLYLQEILPPEFFRGCEPKHAVISSQDIKVRLLTELEKKELSPPVKVKHLHFIFELTGTCEEIIKLLPNLSLYVLKKRQNLYHIFLSLSIAEFIVLSNTLSGVKGLSEKVERVLQELKSLVPDCFG
;
A
#
# COMPACT_ATOMS: atom_id res chain seq x y z
N MET A 1 18.40 -12.17 12.76
CA MET A 1 17.16 -11.59 12.20
C MET A 1 16.15 -12.66 11.78
N ASP A 2 14.87 -12.31 11.67
CA ASP A 2 13.79 -13.14 11.10
C ASP A 2 12.97 -12.32 10.11
N LEU A 3 12.36 -12.97 9.12
CA LEU A 3 11.50 -12.37 8.09
C LEU A 3 10.25 -13.22 7.92
N ARG A 4 9.08 -12.58 7.86
CA ARG A 4 7.78 -13.24 7.73
C ARG A 4 6.87 -12.48 6.76
N LEU A 5 6.06 -13.21 6.02
CA LEU A 5 4.94 -12.71 5.22
C LEU A 5 3.64 -12.94 6.00
N PHE A 6 2.75 -11.94 6.02
CA PHE A 6 1.40 -12.09 6.55
C PHE A 6 0.37 -12.24 5.43
N THR A 7 -0.44 -13.30 5.52
CA THR A 7 -1.59 -13.55 4.65
C THR A 7 -2.88 -13.11 5.36
N ILE A 8 -3.08 -11.81 5.46
CA ILE A 8 -4.27 -11.23 6.10
C ILE A 8 -5.37 -10.89 5.10
N PRO A 9 -6.65 -10.94 5.52
CA PRO A 9 -7.75 -10.45 4.71
C PRO A 9 -7.66 -8.92 4.62
N THR A 10 -7.20 -8.42 3.47
CA THR A 10 -7.16 -6.98 3.16
C THR A 10 -8.50 -6.45 2.64
N GLU A 11 -9.47 -7.34 2.43
CA GLU A 11 -10.77 -7.05 1.82
C GLU A 11 -11.69 -6.22 2.72
N LYS A 12 -11.55 -6.37 4.04
CA LYS A 12 -12.37 -5.68 5.03
C LYS A 12 -11.50 -4.73 5.85
N PRO A 13 -11.59 -3.41 5.61
CA PRO A 13 -10.78 -2.42 6.31
C PRO A 13 -10.82 -2.55 7.84
N GLU A 14 -11.96 -2.93 8.41
CA GLU A 14 -12.16 -3.13 9.84
C GLU A 14 -11.38 -4.33 10.36
N GLU A 15 -11.39 -5.44 9.62
CA GLU A 15 -10.64 -6.65 9.97
C GLU A 15 -9.14 -6.38 9.91
N PHE A 16 -8.68 -5.65 8.88
CA PHE A 16 -7.30 -5.20 8.77
C PHE A 16 -6.87 -4.33 9.96
N LEU A 17 -7.67 -3.33 10.33
CA LEU A 17 -7.38 -2.47 11.48
C LEU A 17 -7.41 -3.27 12.79
N SER A 18 -8.35 -4.20 12.94
CA SER A 18 -8.42 -5.10 14.10
C SER A 18 -7.15 -5.95 14.20
N PHE A 19 -6.70 -6.56 13.10
CA PHE A 19 -5.46 -7.33 13.05
C PHE A 19 -4.25 -6.48 13.48
N CYS A 20 -4.11 -5.29 12.87
CA CYS A 20 -3.01 -4.39 13.19
C CYS A 20 -3.02 -3.98 14.68
N LYS A 21 -4.20 -3.69 15.25
CA LYS A 21 -4.33 -3.26 16.66
C LYS A 21 -4.17 -4.40 17.64
N LYS A 22 -4.81 -5.55 17.41
CA LYS A 22 -4.86 -6.66 18.39
C LYS A 22 -3.61 -7.54 18.29
N ASP A 23 -3.26 -7.98 17.08
CA ASP A 23 -2.19 -8.95 16.86
C ASP A 23 -0.82 -8.27 16.76
N LEU A 24 -0.77 -7.12 16.08
CA LEU A 24 0.49 -6.37 15.93
C LEU A 24 0.68 -5.27 16.99
N GLY A 25 -0.37 -4.92 17.73
CA GLY A 25 -0.34 -3.83 18.72
C GLY A 25 0.05 -2.48 18.11
N LEU A 26 -0.32 -2.24 16.85
CA LEU A 26 -0.02 -1.02 16.13
C LEU A 26 -1.14 0.01 16.32
N SER A 27 -0.77 1.29 16.32
CA SER A 27 -1.74 2.38 16.27
C SER A 27 -2.44 2.42 14.91
N SER A 28 -3.59 3.08 14.82
CA SER A 28 -4.30 3.27 13.53
C SER A 28 -3.43 4.01 12.51
N ASN A 29 -2.72 5.05 12.95
CA ASN A 29 -1.79 5.80 12.08
C ASN A 29 -0.67 4.91 11.54
N SER A 30 -0.18 3.97 12.35
CA SER A 30 0.79 2.98 11.91
C SER A 30 0.16 2.01 10.91
N ALA A 31 -1.03 1.51 11.19
CA ALA A 31 -1.77 0.60 10.29
C ALA A 31 -2.03 1.25 8.91
N PHE A 32 -2.36 2.55 8.89
CA PHE A 32 -2.58 3.29 7.64
C PHE A 32 -1.37 3.35 6.71
N LYS A 33 -0.14 3.23 7.23
CA LYS A 33 1.06 3.12 6.40
C LYS A 33 1.18 1.77 5.71
N LEU A 34 0.56 0.74 6.28
CA LEU A 34 0.64 -0.65 5.80
C LEU A 34 -0.56 -1.03 4.93
N TYR A 35 -1.66 -0.27 4.98
CA TYR A 35 -2.86 -0.59 4.22
C TYR A 35 -2.87 0.09 2.87
N TYR A 36 -2.60 -0.68 1.82
CA TYR A 36 -2.66 -0.22 0.43
C TYR A 36 -4.04 -0.44 -0.17
N LEU A 37 -4.54 0.61 -0.83
CA LEU A 37 -5.76 0.55 -1.62
C LEU A 37 -5.40 0.74 -3.10
N SER A 38 -6.04 -0.04 -3.96
CA SER A 38 -5.86 -0.01 -5.41
C SER A 38 -7.14 0.47 -6.07
N PHE A 39 -7.03 1.46 -6.95
CA PHE A 39 -8.13 2.18 -7.56
C PHE A 39 -8.08 2.10 -9.07
N PHE A 40 -9.21 1.80 -9.67
CA PHE A 40 -9.44 2.00 -11.08
C PHE A 40 -9.99 3.40 -11.29
N VAL A 41 -9.36 4.17 -12.16
CA VAL A 41 -9.67 5.57 -12.40
C VAL A 41 -9.95 5.78 -13.88
N VAL A 42 -11.10 6.37 -14.19
CA VAL A 42 -11.50 6.74 -15.56
C VAL A 42 -11.60 8.24 -15.66
N SER A 43 -10.86 8.85 -16.60
CA SER A 43 -10.99 10.26 -16.97
C SER A 43 -11.87 10.41 -18.21
N LEU A 44 -13.00 11.10 -18.11
CA LEU A 44 -13.95 11.23 -19.22
C LEU A 44 -13.59 12.32 -20.23
N ALA A 45 -12.67 13.21 -19.87
CA ALA A 45 -12.13 14.25 -20.75
C ALA A 45 -10.60 14.13 -20.83
N ASP A 46 -9.96 14.95 -21.67
CA ASP A 46 -8.52 15.26 -21.61
C ASP A 46 -8.15 16.03 -20.31
N THR A 47 -8.91 15.79 -19.22
CA THR A 47 -8.55 16.23 -17.88
C THR A 47 -7.23 15.58 -17.56
N PRO A 48 -6.13 16.35 -17.38
CA PRO A 48 -4.85 15.74 -17.13
C PRO A 48 -4.84 15.26 -15.69
N ILE A 49 -5.26 14.00 -15.49
CA ILE A 49 -4.79 13.23 -14.33
C ILE A 49 -3.26 13.29 -14.27
N PHE A 50 -2.60 13.46 -15.43
CA PHE A 50 -1.19 13.79 -15.57
C PHE A 50 -0.70 14.90 -14.64
N LYS A 51 -1.47 15.96 -14.36
CA LYS A 51 -1.06 16.99 -13.37
C LYS A 51 -1.01 16.47 -11.93
N PHE A 52 -1.87 15.50 -11.59
CA PHE A 52 -1.80 14.77 -10.32
C PHE A 52 -0.62 13.78 -10.34
N LEU A 53 -0.36 13.12 -11.47
CA LEU A 53 0.73 12.16 -11.64
C LEU A 53 2.12 12.80 -11.68
N GLU A 54 2.26 14.00 -12.22
CA GLU A 54 3.50 14.78 -12.22
C GLU A 54 4.00 15.08 -10.81
N ARG A 55 3.08 15.10 -9.82
CA ARG A 55 3.39 15.27 -8.40
C ARG A 55 3.33 13.96 -7.62
N LEU A 56 3.57 12.83 -8.32
CA LEU A 56 3.24 11.47 -7.88
C LEU A 56 3.39 11.32 -6.36
N PRO A 57 2.28 11.14 -5.62
CA PRO A 57 2.31 11.17 -4.17
C PRO A 57 3.28 10.11 -3.65
N ALA A 58 4.00 10.42 -2.57
CA ALA A 58 5.00 9.50 -2.03
C ALA A 58 4.39 8.10 -1.81
N ASN A 59 5.10 7.08 -2.30
CA ASN A 59 4.72 5.67 -2.22
C ASN A 59 3.46 5.26 -3.03
N ALA A 60 2.94 6.14 -3.90
CA ALA A 60 1.92 5.76 -4.86
C ALA A 60 2.52 4.98 -6.04
N LYS A 61 1.73 4.07 -6.60
CA LYS A 61 1.99 3.30 -7.82
C LYS A 61 0.97 3.71 -8.86
N PHE A 62 1.39 3.82 -10.11
CA PHE A 62 0.55 4.26 -11.20
C PHE A 62 0.85 3.48 -12.47
N ASP A 63 -0.19 3.00 -13.14
CA ASP A 63 -0.12 2.47 -14.50
C ASP A 63 -1.28 3.00 -15.35
N GLU A 64 -1.00 3.34 -16.61
CA GLU A 64 -2.03 3.57 -17.62
C GLU A 64 -2.34 2.24 -18.32
N LEU A 65 -3.54 1.71 -18.08
CA LEU A 65 -3.96 0.42 -18.65
C LEU A 65 -4.39 0.55 -20.12
N LYS A 66 -5.02 1.68 -20.43
CA LYS A 66 -5.38 2.15 -21.78
C LYS A 66 -5.68 3.64 -21.70
N LYS A 67 -5.83 4.30 -22.86
CA LYS A 67 -6.15 5.74 -22.91
C LYS A 67 -7.26 6.10 -21.91
N ASN A 68 -6.96 7.05 -21.01
CA ASN A 68 -7.87 7.57 -19.99
C ASN A 68 -8.32 6.58 -18.89
N ASN A 69 -7.71 5.40 -18.80
CA ASN A 69 -8.03 4.38 -17.81
C ASN A 69 -6.76 4.01 -17.06
N TYR A 70 -6.77 4.23 -15.75
CA TYR A 70 -5.59 4.19 -14.92
C TYR A 70 -5.80 3.27 -13.73
N LEU A 71 -4.70 2.66 -13.29
CA LEU A 71 -4.61 1.95 -12.04
C LEU A 71 -3.71 2.74 -11.09
N ILE A 72 -4.21 3.04 -9.91
CA ILE A 72 -3.46 3.77 -8.88
C ILE A 72 -3.49 2.97 -7.59
N SER A 73 -2.34 2.67 -7.00
CA SER A 73 -2.27 2.07 -5.66
C SER A 73 -1.51 2.96 -4.71
N MET A 74 -2.00 3.15 -3.50
CA MET A 74 -1.34 3.99 -2.50
C MET A 74 -1.72 3.55 -1.09
N PRO A 75 -0.83 3.77 -0.10
CA PRO A 75 -1.16 3.51 1.28
C PRO A 75 -2.16 4.56 1.77
N VAL A 76 -3.02 4.17 2.71
CA VAL A 76 -3.98 5.07 3.34
C VAL A 76 -3.32 6.29 3.95
N SER A 77 -2.10 6.17 4.49
CA SER A 77 -1.35 7.33 4.97
C SER A 77 -1.14 8.38 3.89
N THR A 78 -0.83 7.97 2.66
CA THR A 78 -0.66 8.88 1.51
C THR A 78 -2.00 9.45 1.05
N ILE A 79 -3.07 8.66 1.02
CA ILE A 79 -4.43 9.14 0.72
C ILE A 79 -4.83 10.25 1.69
N ARG A 80 -4.57 10.05 2.99
CA ARG A 80 -4.88 11.05 4.01
C ARG A 80 -4.10 12.35 3.82
N SER A 81 -2.81 12.27 3.45
CA SER A 81 -2.02 13.44 3.07
C SER A 81 -2.60 14.16 1.86
N LEU A 82 -3.08 13.44 0.84
CA LEU A 82 -3.75 14.05 -0.31
C LEU A 82 -4.98 14.86 0.09
N PHE A 83 -5.80 14.33 1.01
CA PHE A 83 -6.98 15.05 1.50
C PHE A 83 -6.64 16.29 2.30
N LEU A 84 -5.47 16.33 2.95
CA LEU A 84 -5.01 17.50 3.68
C LEU A 84 -4.42 18.57 2.75
N GLU A 85 -3.62 18.15 1.77
CA GLU A 85 -2.77 19.06 0.98
C GLU A 85 -3.41 19.48 -0.35
N HIS A 86 -4.25 18.62 -0.95
CA HIS A 86 -4.64 18.71 -2.36
C HIS A 86 -6.11 18.39 -2.60
N LEU A 87 -6.96 18.64 -1.59
CA LEU A 87 -8.39 18.39 -1.70
C LEU A 87 -9.08 19.23 -2.77
N ASP A 88 -8.49 20.34 -3.19
CA ASP A 88 -9.02 21.19 -4.26
C ASP A 88 -9.02 20.50 -5.63
N LEU A 89 -8.14 19.51 -5.85
CA LEU A 89 -8.02 18.75 -7.09
C LEU A 89 -9.23 17.85 -7.33
N LYS A 90 -9.73 17.82 -8.58
CA LYS A 90 -10.89 17.02 -9.00
C LYS A 90 -10.77 15.54 -8.60
N PHE A 91 -9.59 14.94 -8.82
CA PHE A 91 -9.34 13.54 -8.45
C PHE A 91 -9.47 13.32 -6.95
N THR A 92 -8.80 14.15 -6.14
CA THR A 92 -8.79 14.04 -4.68
C THR A 92 -10.19 14.19 -4.08
N LYS A 93 -11.02 15.12 -4.60
CA LYS A 93 -12.43 15.29 -4.18
C LYS A 93 -13.24 14.03 -4.41
N ASN A 94 -13.16 13.47 -5.62
CA ASN A 94 -13.92 12.28 -5.97
C ASN A 94 -13.44 11.05 -5.20
N LEU A 95 -12.12 10.93 -4.98
CA LEU A 95 -11.55 9.89 -4.14
C LEU A 95 -12.06 10.00 -2.69
N TYR A 96 -12.09 11.22 -2.13
CA TYR A 96 -12.61 11.46 -0.78
C TYR A 96 -14.07 11.04 -0.65
N LEU A 97 -14.94 11.57 -1.51
CA LEU A 97 -16.38 11.28 -1.49
C LEU A 97 -16.65 9.79 -1.64
N TYR A 98 -15.99 9.13 -2.59
CA TYR A 98 -16.14 7.69 -2.81
C TYR A 98 -15.67 6.86 -1.60
N LEU A 99 -14.51 7.18 -1.03
CA LEU A 99 -13.98 6.42 0.10
C LEU A 99 -14.81 6.61 1.37
N GLN A 100 -15.44 7.77 1.58
CA GLN A 100 -16.31 7.99 2.74
C GLN A 100 -17.49 7.02 2.81
N GLU A 101 -17.95 6.54 1.65
CA GLU A 101 -19.06 5.58 1.57
C GLU A 101 -18.60 4.14 1.90
N ILE A 102 -17.30 3.86 1.86
CA ILE A 102 -16.75 2.49 1.89
C ILE A 102 -15.88 2.23 3.10
N LEU A 103 -15.07 3.21 3.52
CA LEU A 103 -14.14 3.04 4.62
C LEU A 103 -14.74 3.51 5.95
N PRO A 104 -14.35 2.89 7.07
CA PRO A 104 -14.73 3.35 8.40
C PRO A 104 -14.38 4.82 8.65
N PRO A 105 -15.17 5.55 9.46
CA PRO A 105 -14.89 6.95 9.82
C PRO A 105 -13.48 7.17 10.41
N GLU A 106 -12.90 6.16 11.06
CA GLU A 106 -11.55 6.22 11.61
C GLU A 106 -10.48 6.55 10.54
N PHE A 107 -10.69 6.16 9.28
CA PHE A 107 -9.78 6.45 8.16
C PHE A 107 -9.73 7.93 7.80
N PHE A 108 -10.75 8.70 8.15
CA PHE A 108 -10.86 10.12 7.83
C PHE A 108 -10.54 11.03 9.00
N ARG A 109 -10.43 10.49 10.22
CA ARG A 109 -10.18 11.29 11.43
C ARG A 109 -8.94 12.16 11.27
N GLY A 110 -9.10 13.48 11.34
CA GLY A 110 -8.02 14.46 11.22
C GLY A 110 -7.66 14.82 9.78
N CYS A 111 -8.41 14.37 8.78
CA CYS A 111 -8.30 14.83 7.38
C CYS A 111 -9.67 15.15 6.77
N GLU A 112 -10.67 15.42 7.61
CA GLU A 112 -11.97 15.88 7.17
C GLU A 112 -11.90 17.30 6.59
N PRO A 113 -12.67 17.59 5.53
CA PRO A 113 -12.70 18.89 4.91
C PRO A 113 -13.46 19.88 5.79
N LYS A 114 -12.99 21.13 5.81
CA LYS A 114 -13.68 22.23 6.53
C LYS A 114 -14.97 22.67 5.85
N HIS A 115 -15.12 22.38 4.57
CA HIS A 115 -16.25 22.77 3.74
C HIS A 115 -16.78 21.57 2.96
N ALA A 116 -18.04 21.65 2.51
CA ALA A 116 -18.64 20.61 1.69
C ALA A 116 -17.81 20.37 0.42
N VAL A 117 -17.58 19.10 0.11
CA VAL A 117 -16.84 18.68 -1.09
C VAL A 117 -17.83 18.37 -2.18
N ILE A 118 -17.65 19.01 -3.34
CA ILE A 118 -18.51 18.82 -4.52
C ILE A 118 -17.82 17.87 -5.49
N SER A 119 -18.55 16.83 -5.90
CA SER A 119 -18.06 15.84 -6.87
C SER A 119 -17.85 16.45 -8.25
N SER A 120 -16.84 15.97 -8.97
CA SER A 120 -16.61 16.25 -10.38
C SER A 120 -17.15 15.11 -11.24
N GLN A 121 -17.86 15.40 -12.33
CA GLN A 121 -18.32 14.35 -13.26
C GLN A 121 -17.20 13.81 -14.17
N ASP A 122 -16.10 14.56 -14.32
CA ASP A 122 -15.02 14.25 -15.27
C ASP A 122 -14.14 13.05 -14.88
N ILE A 123 -14.17 12.63 -13.61
CA ILE A 123 -13.30 11.58 -13.08
C ILE A 123 -14.16 10.60 -12.30
N LYS A 124 -14.08 9.32 -12.66
CA LYS A 124 -14.69 8.23 -11.89
C LYS A 124 -13.59 7.43 -11.20
N VAL A 125 -13.77 7.17 -9.92
CA VAL A 125 -12.84 6.37 -9.10
C VAL A 125 -13.62 5.21 -8.50
N ARG A 126 -13.02 4.03 -8.49
CA ARG A 126 -13.52 2.89 -7.72
C ARG A 126 -12.38 2.05 -7.18
N LEU A 127 -12.60 1.35 -6.07
CA LEU A 127 -11.67 0.32 -5.61
C LEU A 127 -11.67 -0.86 -6.59
N LEU A 128 -10.52 -1.50 -6.75
CA LEU A 128 -10.43 -2.81 -7.39
C LEU A 128 -10.94 -3.88 -6.43
N THR A 129 -11.79 -4.75 -6.96
CA THR A 129 -12.18 -5.99 -6.29
C THR A 129 -11.06 -7.01 -6.32
N GLU A 130 -11.11 -8.03 -5.47
CA GLU A 130 -10.13 -9.12 -5.49
C GLU A 130 -10.16 -9.94 -6.78
N LEU A 131 -11.35 -10.12 -7.37
CA LEU A 131 -11.49 -10.76 -8.66
C LEU A 131 -10.69 -9.99 -9.72
N GLU A 132 -10.87 -8.68 -9.79
CA GLU A 132 -10.16 -7.83 -10.75
C GLU A 132 -8.65 -7.81 -10.49
N LYS A 133 -8.22 -7.78 -9.23
CA LYS A 133 -6.80 -7.89 -8.86
C LYS A 133 -6.18 -9.20 -9.38
N LYS A 134 -6.93 -10.31 -9.33
CA LYS A 134 -6.52 -11.61 -9.88
C LYS A 134 -6.53 -11.65 -11.42
N GLU A 135 -7.31 -10.80 -12.08
CA GLU A 135 -7.40 -10.71 -13.54
C GLU A 135 -6.39 -9.73 -14.16
N LEU A 136 -5.72 -8.90 -13.35
CA LEU A 136 -4.65 -8.03 -13.83
C LEU A 136 -3.54 -8.82 -14.55
N SER A 137 -2.91 -8.20 -15.54
CA SER A 137 -1.75 -8.80 -16.20
C SER A 137 -0.57 -8.90 -15.22
N PRO A 138 0.32 -9.91 -15.36
CA PRO A 138 1.45 -10.09 -14.45
C PRO A 138 2.31 -8.83 -14.22
N PRO A 139 2.68 -8.04 -15.26
CA PRO A 139 3.48 -6.83 -15.07
C PRO A 139 2.79 -5.76 -14.20
N VAL A 140 1.46 -5.71 -14.24
CA VAL A 140 0.67 -4.78 -13.42
C VAL A 140 0.51 -5.33 -12.01
N LYS A 141 0.25 -6.63 -11.86
CA LYS A 141 0.15 -7.31 -10.56
C LYS A 141 1.40 -7.12 -9.72
N VAL A 142 2.59 -7.34 -10.30
CA VAL A 142 3.85 -7.26 -9.55
C VAL A 142 4.08 -5.88 -8.92
N LYS A 143 3.53 -4.83 -9.52
CA LYS A 143 3.65 -3.45 -9.05
C LYS A 143 2.53 -3.03 -8.10
N HIS A 144 1.32 -3.57 -8.27
CA HIS A 144 0.13 -3.09 -7.56
C HIS A 144 -0.39 -4.01 -6.44
N LEU A 145 -0.04 -5.30 -6.44
CA LEU A 145 -0.39 -6.22 -5.35
C LEU A 145 0.62 -6.07 -4.22
N HIS A 146 0.15 -5.60 -3.07
CA HIS A 146 0.97 -5.35 -1.90
C HIS A 146 0.70 -6.39 -0.81
N PHE A 147 1.78 -6.80 -0.15
CA PHE A 147 1.77 -7.77 0.94
C PHE A 147 2.45 -7.19 2.17
N ILE A 148 2.04 -7.64 3.35
CA ILE A 148 2.65 -7.19 4.60
C ILE A 148 3.75 -8.14 5.02
N PHE A 149 4.91 -7.57 5.31
CA PHE A 149 6.07 -8.28 5.80
C PHE A 149 6.43 -7.80 7.20
N GLU A 150 6.89 -8.72 8.05
CA GLU A 150 7.54 -8.42 9.32
C GLU A 150 9.01 -8.82 9.26
N LEU A 151 9.87 -7.87 9.59
CA LEU A 151 11.29 -8.09 9.80
C LEU A 151 11.62 -7.86 11.27
N THR A 152 12.21 -8.84 11.92
CA THR A 152 12.59 -8.77 13.33
C THR A 152 14.09 -8.86 13.51
N GLY A 153 14.67 -8.00 14.36
CA GLY A 153 16.10 -8.02 14.64
C GLY A 153 16.49 -7.17 15.84
N THR A 154 17.76 -7.21 16.18
CA THR A 154 18.40 -6.31 17.14
C THR A 154 18.48 -4.89 16.58
N CYS A 155 18.80 -3.92 17.44
CA CYS A 155 18.98 -2.53 17.03
C CYS A 155 20.02 -2.38 15.90
N GLU A 156 21.18 -3.03 16.06
CA GLU A 156 22.30 -2.94 15.12
C GLU A 156 21.97 -3.55 13.75
N GLU A 157 21.30 -4.71 13.76
CA GLU A 157 20.82 -5.35 12.54
C GLU A 157 19.82 -4.45 11.80
N ILE A 158 18.88 -3.86 12.53
CA ILE A 158 17.80 -3.06 11.96
C ILE A 158 18.30 -1.72 11.41
N ILE A 159 19.16 -1.01 12.13
CA ILE A 159 19.71 0.29 11.69
C ILE A 159 20.42 0.16 10.33
N LYS A 160 21.11 -0.96 10.07
CA LYS A 160 21.79 -1.21 8.79
C LYS A 160 20.81 -1.36 7.62
N LEU A 161 19.56 -1.73 7.88
CA LEU A 161 18.55 -1.97 6.85
C LEU A 161 17.64 -0.77 6.62
N LEU A 162 17.45 0.10 7.61
CA LEU A 162 16.57 1.28 7.50
C LEU A 162 16.80 2.14 6.24
N PRO A 163 18.05 2.39 5.77
CA PRO A 163 18.26 3.18 4.55
C PRO A 163 17.63 2.59 3.28
N ASN A 164 17.35 1.29 3.26
CA ASN A 164 16.76 0.59 2.12
C ASN A 164 15.23 0.52 2.16
N LEU A 165 14.60 1.11 3.19
CA LEU A 165 13.16 1.01 3.44
C LEU A 165 12.50 2.37 3.24
N SER A 166 11.53 2.45 2.32
CA SER A 166 10.83 3.69 1.98
C SER A 166 9.70 4.03 2.96
N LEU A 167 8.80 3.07 3.22
CA LEU A 167 7.66 3.23 4.11
C LEU A 167 7.55 2.05 5.07
N TYR A 168 7.74 2.33 6.36
CA TYR A 168 7.72 1.29 7.39
C TYR A 168 7.10 1.76 8.70
N VAL A 169 6.75 0.79 9.53
CA VAL A 169 6.37 0.97 10.93
C VAL A 169 7.39 0.25 11.80
N LEU A 170 8.09 0.99 12.66
CA LEU A 170 9.02 0.44 13.63
C LEU A 170 8.34 0.32 15.00
N LYS A 171 8.49 -0.84 15.64
CA LYS A 171 8.03 -1.07 17.00
C LYS A 171 9.07 -1.87 17.79
N LYS A 172 9.43 -1.38 18.97
CA LYS A 172 10.27 -2.13 19.91
C LYS A 172 9.38 -3.07 20.74
N ARG A 173 9.78 -4.33 20.86
CA ARG A 173 9.19 -5.32 21.78
C ARG A 173 10.31 -5.99 22.54
N GLN A 174 10.38 -5.74 23.85
CA GLN A 174 11.47 -6.22 24.71
C GLN A 174 12.84 -5.81 24.14
N ASN A 175 13.69 -6.79 23.79
CA ASN A 175 15.05 -6.60 23.29
C ASN A 175 15.15 -6.60 21.75
N LEU A 176 14.02 -6.76 21.05
CA LEU A 176 13.98 -6.80 19.59
C LEU A 176 13.17 -5.63 19.01
N TYR A 177 13.51 -5.30 17.78
CA TYR A 177 12.81 -4.34 16.95
C TYR A 177 12.08 -5.08 15.83
N HIS A 178 10.83 -4.69 15.63
CA HIS A 178 9.94 -5.20 14.62
C HIS A 178 9.71 -4.09 13.60
N ILE A 179 10.01 -4.36 12.34
CA ILE A 179 9.67 -3.51 11.20
C ILE A 179 8.54 -4.20 10.45
N PHE A 180 7.43 -3.47 10.31
CA PHE A 180 6.35 -3.85 9.41
C PHE A 180 6.44 -3.04 8.13
N LEU A 181 6.32 -3.72 7.00
CA LEU A 181 6.41 -3.18 5.66
C LEU A 181 5.19 -3.62 4.87
N SER A 182 4.69 -2.77 3.98
CA SER A 182 3.76 -3.17 2.92
C SER A 182 4.47 -2.95 1.59
N LEU A 183 4.83 -4.03 0.91
CA LEU A 183 5.61 -3.97 -0.33
C LEU A 183 4.85 -4.65 -1.45
N SER A 184 4.94 -4.11 -2.66
CA SER A 184 4.56 -4.85 -3.85
C SER A 184 5.51 -6.03 -4.10
N ILE A 185 5.11 -6.96 -4.96
CA ILE A 185 5.95 -8.12 -5.32
C ILE A 185 7.28 -7.63 -5.90
N ALA A 186 7.24 -6.64 -6.80
CA ALA A 186 8.43 -6.05 -7.41
C ALA A 186 9.34 -5.39 -6.36
N GLU A 187 8.76 -4.64 -5.42
CA GLU A 187 9.52 -4.03 -4.32
C GLU A 187 10.16 -5.07 -3.42
N PHE A 188 9.43 -6.13 -3.09
CA PHE A 188 9.97 -7.22 -2.28
C PHE A 188 11.10 -7.96 -3.00
N ILE A 189 10.99 -8.23 -4.31
CA ILE A 189 12.07 -8.85 -5.09
C ILE A 189 13.33 -7.98 -5.01
N VAL A 190 13.23 -6.66 -5.17
CA VAL A 190 14.38 -5.76 -5.06
C VAL A 190 14.98 -5.80 -3.65
N LEU A 191 14.14 -5.70 -2.61
CA LEU A 191 14.59 -5.77 -1.22
C LEU A 191 15.21 -7.13 -0.88
N SER A 192 14.69 -8.21 -1.47
CA SER A 192 15.14 -9.58 -1.23
C SER A 192 16.62 -9.75 -1.57
N ASN A 193 17.11 -9.08 -2.61
CA ASN A 193 18.53 -9.11 -2.99
C ASN A 193 19.42 -8.52 -1.88
N THR A 194 18.97 -7.44 -1.25
CA THR A 194 19.66 -6.84 -0.11
C THR A 194 19.59 -7.73 1.13
N LEU A 195 18.43 -8.31 1.42
CA LEU A 195 18.23 -9.15 2.59
C LEU A 195 18.97 -10.48 2.51
N SER A 196 19.11 -11.08 1.33
CA SER A 196 19.86 -12.33 1.13
C SER A 196 21.36 -12.17 1.46
N GLY A 197 21.91 -10.97 1.33
CA GLY A 197 23.29 -10.66 1.76
C GLY A 197 23.47 -10.58 3.28
N VAL A 198 22.39 -10.59 4.07
CA VAL A 198 22.44 -10.53 5.53
C VAL A 198 22.50 -11.93 6.13
N LYS A 199 23.47 -12.15 7.02
CA LYS A 199 23.68 -13.45 7.68
C LYS A 199 22.39 -13.96 8.34
N GLY A 200 21.95 -15.14 7.92
CA GLY A 200 20.77 -15.82 8.47
C GLY A 200 19.41 -15.41 7.86
N LEU A 201 19.38 -14.52 6.86
CA LEU A 201 18.14 -14.15 6.16
C LEU A 201 17.94 -14.84 4.80
N SER A 202 18.98 -15.36 4.15
CA SER A 202 18.86 -15.98 2.81
C SER A 202 17.77 -17.06 2.73
N GLU A 203 17.78 -18.03 3.65
CA GLU A 203 16.77 -19.10 3.70
C GLU A 203 15.35 -18.57 4.00
N LYS A 204 15.26 -17.46 4.76
CA LYS A 204 13.99 -16.83 5.09
C LYS A 204 13.41 -16.09 3.90
N VAL A 205 14.27 -15.41 3.14
CA VAL A 205 13.93 -14.76 1.88
C VAL A 205 13.43 -15.79 0.87
N GLU A 206 14.15 -16.89 0.68
CA GLU A 206 13.73 -17.96 -0.23
C GLU A 206 12.36 -18.54 0.14
N ARG A 207 12.12 -18.78 1.44
CA ARG A 207 10.82 -19.25 1.93
C ARG A 207 9.70 -18.27 1.58
N VAL A 208 9.89 -16.99 1.86
CA VAL A 208 8.90 -15.95 1.56
C VAL A 208 8.66 -15.83 0.05
N LEU A 209 9.70 -15.97 -0.78
CA LEU A 209 9.55 -16.00 -2.24
C LEU A 209 8.72 -17.21 -2.70
N GLN A 210 8.89 -18.39 -2.09
CA GLN A 210 8.04 -19.55 -2.39
C GLN A 210 6.59 -19.34 -1.95
N GLU A 211 6.36 -18.73 -0.79
CA GLU A 211 5.02 -18.36 -0.33
C GLU A 211 4.33 -17.39 -1.31
N LEU A 212 5.04 -16.34 -1.74
CA LEU A 212 4.54 -15.41 -2.76
C LEU A 212 4.26 -16.12 -4.09
N LYS A 213 5.15 -17.00 -4.54
CA LYS A 213 4.96 -17.79 -5.76
C LYS A 213 3.72 -18.68 -5.68
N SER A 214 3.38 -19.21 -4.50
CA SER A 214 2.15 -19.95 -4.30
C SER A 214 0.90 -19.07 -4.35
N LEU A 215 0.99 -17.81 -3.93
CA LEU A 215 -0.14 -16.87 -3.90
C LEU A 215 -0.43 -16.26 -5.27
N VAL A 216 0.61 -15.97 -6.06
CA VAL A 216 0.53 -15.28 -7.36
C VAL A 216 1.48 -15.91 -8.38
N PRO A 217 1.25 -17.17 -8.78
CA PRO A 217 2.19 -17.96 -9.56
C PRO A 217 2.51 -17.37 -10.94
N ASP A 218 1.55 -16.67 -11.54
CA ASP A 218 1.67 -16.04 -12.85
C ASP A 218 2.64 -14.84 -12.86
N CYS A 219 3.06 -14.36 -11.68
CA CYS A 219 3.99 -13.24 -11.53
C CYS A 219 5.47 -13.66 -11.45
N PHE A 220 5.77 -14.97 -11.42
CA PHE A 220 7.12 -15.52 -11.21
C PHE A 220 7.62 -16.41 -12.38
N GLY A 221 7.01 -16.24 -13.56
CA GLY A 221 7.36 -16.96 -14.80
C GLY A 221 8.35 -16.23 -15.68
#